data_AF-A0AAP7CTP9-F1
#
_entry.id   AF-A0AAP7CTP9-F1
#
_cell.length_a   1.000
_cell.length_b   1.000
_cell.length_c   1.000
_cell.angle_alpha   90.00
_cell.angle_beta   90.00
_cell.angle_gamma   90.00
#
_symmetry.space_group_name_H-M   'P 1'
#
loop_
_entity.id
_entity.type
_entity.pdbx_description
1 polymer ?
#
loop_
_entity_poly.entity_id
_entity_poly.type
_entity_poly.pdbx_seq_one_letter_code
_entity_poly.pdbx_strand_id
1 'polypeptide(L)'
;MDNPFQLITDTFTPKYRVNLSIQRLDGSIMLTLSDDSGVVAKRMISAEQRNDPQRLKRLVQSVQFGIAIEQGHSAMEILAVMTDGDSHKLLQRPPSNRPPITAGL
;
A
#
# COMPACT_ATOMS: atom_id res chain seq x y z
N MET A 1 -12.12 -3.46 21.42
CA MET A 1 -10.66 -3.37 21.57
C MET A 1 -10.06 -3.73 20.22
N ASP A 2 -9.78 -2.73 19.39
CA ASP A 2 -9.09 -2.96 18.11
C ASP A 2 -7.61 -3.14 18.39
N ASN A 3 -7.13 -4.37 18.28
CA ASN A 3 -5.69 -4.63 18.32
C ASN A 3 -5.07 -3.97 17.08
N PRO A 4 -4.19 -2.96 17.21
CA PRO A 4 -3.66 -2.23 16.06
C PRO A 4 -2.99 -3.18 15.06
N PHE A 5 -2.35 -4.25 15.53
CA PHE A 5 -1.66 -5.21 14.67
C PHE A 5 -2.59 -6.14 13.90
N GLN A 6 -3.90 -6.19 14.20
CA GLN A 6 -4.82 -7.01 13.42
C GLN A 6 -4.85 -6.56 11.96
N LEU A 7 -4.79 -5.25 11.68
CA LEU A 7 -4.77 -4.76 10.31
C LEU A 7 -3.57 -5.34 9.52
N ILE A 8 -2.39 -5.39 10.15
CA ILE A 8 -1.18 -5.97 9.53
C ILE A 8 -1.38 -7.46 9.30
N THR A 9 -1.81 -8.19 10.34
CA THR A 9 -1.99 -9.64 10.26
C THR A 9 -3.03 -10.00 9.20
N ASP A 10 -4.20 -9.37 9.21
CA ASP A 10 -5.29 -9.64 8.28
C ASP A 10 -4.88 -9.34 6.83
N THR A 11 -4.15 -8.23 6.61
CA THR A 11 -3.70 -7.85 5.27
C THR A 11 -2.66 -8.81 4.68
N PHE A 12 -1.71 -9.29 5.49
CA PHE A 12 -0.55 -10.02 4.97
C PHE A 12 -0.61 -11.54 5.18
N THR A 13 -1.30 -12.06 6.19
CA THR A 13 -1.41 -13.51 6.46
C THR A 13 -1.94 -14.35 5.30
N PRO A 14 -2.84 -13.85 4.42
CA PRO A 14 -3.32 -14.63 3.27
C PRO A 14 -2.21 -15.03 2.29
N LYS A 15 -1.10 -14.29 2.25
CA LYS A 15 0.00 -14.50 1.28
C LYS A 15 1.36 -14.71 1.92
N TYR A 16 1.56 -14.20 3.13
CA TYR A 16 2.87 -14.14 3.79
C TYR A 16 2.76 -14.64 5.21
N ARG A 17 3.81 -15.31 5.68
CA ARG A 17 4.03 -15.56 7.09
C ARG A 17 4.42 -14.23 7.74
N VAL A 18 3.61 -13.79 8.70
CA VAL A 18 3.81 -12.53 9.45
C VAL A 18 4.55 -12.82 10.74
N ASN A 19 5.69 -12.16 10.95
CA ASN A 19 6.40 -12.16 12.23
C ASN A 19 6.52 -10.74 12.78
N LEU A 20 6.11 -10.57 14.04
CA LEU A 20 6.19 -9.33 14.78
C LEU A 20 7.08 -9.56 16.01
N SER A 21 8.25 -8.92 16.05
CA SER A 21 9.22 -9.08 17.14
C SER A 21 9.55 -7.73 17.78
N ILE A 22 9.52 -7.66 19.12
CA ILE A 22 9.93 -6.45 19.85
C ILE A 22 11.45 -6.34 19.78
N GLN A 23 11.97 -5.26 19.19
CA GLN A 23 13.42 -5.10 18.99
C GLN A 23 14.07 -4.15 19.99
N ARG A 24 13.31 -3.24 20.57
CA ARG A 24 13.85 -2.24 21.48
C ARG A 24 12.95 -2.04 22.68
N LEU A 25 13.55 -1.55 23.76
CA LEU A 25 12.87 -1.16 24.99
C LEU A 25 11.88 0.01 24.78
N ASP A 26 12.04 0.79 23.70
CA ASP A 26 11.07 1.84 23.32
C ASP A 26 9.73 1.27 22.84
N GLY A 27 9.64 -0.05 22.66
CA GLY A 27 8.45 -0.73 22.16
C GLY A 27 8.33 -0.72 20.64
N SER A 28 9.39 -0.35 19.92
CA SER A 28 9.46 -0.57 18.48
C SER A 28 9.48 -2.06 18.14
N ILE A 29 8.77 -2.40 17.07
CA ILE A 29 8.54 -3.77 16.63
C ILE A 29 9.08 -3.91 15.21
N MET A 30 9.78 -5.01 14.95
CA MET A 30 10.13 -5.41 13.59
C MET A 30 9.01 -6.27 13.02
N LEU A 31 8.41 -5.78 11.93
CA LEU A 31 7.60 -6.58 11.03
C LEU A 31 8.52 -7.27 10.03
N THR A 32 8.44 -8.59 9.98
CA THR A 32 9.06 -9.40 8.93
C THR A 32 7.96 -10.16 8.20
N LEU A 33 7.92 -10.02 6.88
CA LEU A 33 7.06 -10.76 5.99
C LEU A 33 7.92 -11.73 5.19
N SER A 34 7.48 -12.97 5.09
CA SER A 34 8.19 -14.02 4.37
C SER A 34 7.24 -14.99 3.69
N ASP A 35 7.65 -15.54 2.56
CA ASP A 35 7.01 -16.69 1.90
C ASP A 35 7.98 -17.88 1.83
N ASP A 36 7.70 -18.85 0.96
CA ASP A 36 8.54 -20.05 0.78
C ASP A 36 9.93 -19.73 0.21
N SER A 37 10.06 -18.62 -0.53
CA SER A 37 11.30 -18.11 -1.12
C SER A 37 12.18 -17.37 -0.12
N GLY A 38 11.66 -17.05 1.08
CA GLY A 38 12.39 -16.31 2.11
C GLY A 38 11.72 -14.99 2.51
N VAL A 39 12.51 -14.03 2.97
CA VAL A 39 12.01 -12.74 3.47
C VAL A 39 11.69 -11.81 2.28
N VAL A 40 10.43 -11.38 2.18
CA VAL A 40 9.96 -10.45 1.14
C VAL A 40 10.00 -9.00 1.56
N ALA A 41 9.81 -8.74 2.85
CA ALA A 41 9.84 -7.38 3.37
C ALA A 41 10.19 -7.38 4.85
N LYS A 42 10.92 -6.35 5.25
CA LYS A 42 11.29 -6.12 6.65
C LYS A 42 11.15 -4.64 6.98
N ARG A 43 10.38 -4.32 8.03
CA ARG A 43 10.05 -2.94 8.39
C ARG A 43 10.05 -2.74 9.91
N MET A 44 10.75 -1.72 10.36
CA MET A 44 10.62 -1.24 11.74
C MET A 44 9.34 -0.43 11.90
N ILE A 45 8.59 -0.71 12.95
CA ILE A 45 7.38 0.01 13.36
C ILE A 45 7.68 0.67 14.71
N SER A 46 7.74 1.99 14.75
CA SER A 46 7.95 2.74 15.98
C SER A 46 6.73 2.69 16.90
N ALA A 47 6.93 2.92 18.21
CA ALA A 47 5.84 3.00 19.17
C ALA A 47 4.74 4.02 18.79
N GLU A 48 5.15 5.16 18.22
CA GLU A 48 4.21 6.19 17.73
C GLU A 48 3.38 5.73 16.52
N GLN A 49 3.93 4.85 15.67
CA GLN A 49 3.23 4.35 14.49
C GLN A 49 2.23 3.24 14.86
N ARG A 50 2.57 2.37 15.81
CA ARG A 50 1.64 1.33 16.30
C ARG A 50 0.47 1.91 17.09
N ASN A 51 0.69 3.02 17.79
CA ASN A 51 -0.32 3.65 18.64
C ASN A 51 -1.27 4.54 17.84
N ASP A 52 -0.95 4.85 16.58
CA ASP A 52 -1.75 5.69 15.71
C ASP A 52 -2.33 4.87 14.54
N PRO A 53 -3.66 4.66 14.49
CA PRO A 53 -4.29 3.78 13.50
C PRO A 53 -4.14 4.30 12.06
N GLN A 54 -4.08 5.63 11.85
CA GLN A 54 -3.89 6.20 10.51
C GLN A 54 -2.47 5.99 10.02
N ARG A 55 -1.46 6.19 10.87
CA ARG A 55 -0.06 5.90 10.55
C ARG A 55 0.13 4.42 10.25
N LEU A 56 -0.55 3.55 10.99
CA LEU A 56 -0.48 2.11 10.76
C LEU A 56 -1.10 1.71 9.42
N LYS A 57 -2.26 2.27 9.06
CA LYS A 57 -2.86 2.07 7.73
C LYS A 57 -1.90 2.51 6.62
N ARG A 58 -1.29 3.69 6.74
CA ARG A 58 -0.29 4.16 5.76
C ARG A 58 0.95 3.26 5.71
N LEU A 59 1.38 2.70 6.84
CA LEU A 59 2.49 1.76 6.89
C LEU A 59 2.16 0.49 6.10
N VAL A 60 0.97 -0.08 6.30
CA VAL A 60 0.50 -1.26 5.56
C VAL A 60 0.49 -0.98 4.06
N GLN A 61 -0.09 0.15 3.63
CA GLN A 61 -0.11 0.54 2.22
C GLN A 61 1.31 0.72 1.64
N SER A 62 2.22 1.35 2.39
CA SER A 62 3.61 1.53 1.97
C SER A 62 4.35 0.19 1.83
N VAL A 63 4.07 -0.79 2.69
CA VAL A 63 4.68 -2.13 2.62
C VAL A 63 4.11 -2.90 1.43
N GLN A 64 2.79 -2.88 1.20
CA GLN A 64 2.18 -3.47 0.01
C GLN A 64 2.76 -2.90 -1.28
N PHE A 65 2.91 -1.57 -1.33
CA PHE A 65 3.53 -0.92 -2.48
C PHE A 65 4.98 -1.38 -2.67
N GLY A 66 5.81 -1.37 -1.63
CA GLY A 66 7.19 -1.83 -1.71
C GLY A 66 7.32 -3.26 -2.22
N ILE A 67 6.50 -4.18 -1.71
CA ILE A 67 6.48 -5.58 -2.18
C ILE A 67 6.11 -5.67 -3.65
N ALA A 68 5.11 -4.91 -4.09
CA ALA A 68 4.66 -4.97 -5.47
C ALA A 68 5.70 -4.46 -6.46
N ILE A 69 6.46 -3.41 -6.09
CA ILE A 69 7.61 -2.94 -6.87
C ILE A 69 8.65 -4.04 -7.01
N GLU A 70 9.02 -4.69 -5.90
CA GLU A 70 10.02 -5.77 -5.88
C GLU A 70 9.56 -7.00 -6.69
N GLN A 71 8.26 -7.30 -6.72
CA GLN A 71 7.68 -8.40 -7.51
C GLN A 71 7.49 -8.04 -8.99
N GLY A 72 7.88 -6.84 -9.43
CA GLY A 72 7.76 -6.40 -10.82
C GLY A 72 6.32 -6.07 -11.26
N HIS A 73 5.39 -5.95 -10.31
CA HIS A 73 4.09 -5.35 -10.61
C HIS A 73 4.29 -3.85 -10.86
N SER A 74 3.77 -3.35 -11.98
CA SER A 74 3.94 -1.94 -12.34
C SER A 74 3.39 -1.06 -11.21
N ALA A 75 4.22 -0.15 -10.69
CA ALA A 75 3.87 0.83 -9.66
C ALA A 75 2.51 1.52 -9.93
N MET A 76 2.22 1.76 -11.20
CA MET A 76 1.00 2.39 -11.71
C MET A 76 -0.25 1.52 -11.51
N GLU A 77 -0.14 0.21 -11.66
CA GLU A 77 -1.26 -0.75 -11.48
C GLU A 77 -1.65 -0.84 -10.01
N ILE A 78 -0.66 -0.79 -9.11
CA ILE A 78 -0.85 -0.73 -7.66
C ILE A 78 -1.48 0.61 -7.24
N LEU A 79 -0.97 1.72 -7.78
CA LEU A 79 -1.54 3.06 -7.58
C LEU A 79 -3.00 3.12 -8.04
N ALA A 80 -3.33 2.50 -9.17
CA ALA A 80 -4.69 2.43 -9.69
C ALA A 80 -5.62 1.68 -8.71
N VAL A 81 -5.24 0.49 -8.25
CA VAL A 81 -6.03 -0.29 -7.28
C VAL A 81 -6.19 0.45 -5.94
N MET A 82 -5.15 1.16 -5.47
CA MET A 82 -5.22 1.95 -4.24
C MET A 82 -6.07 3.22 -4.37
N THR A 83 -6.26 3.74 -5.59
CA THR A 83 -7.03 4.97 -5.86
C THR A 83 -8.48 4.67 -6.26
N ASP A 84 -8.76 3.48 -6.80
CA ASP A 84 -10.07 3.04 -7.26
C ASP A 84 -11.14 3.02 -6.16
N GLY A 85 -10.73 2.93 -4.89
CA GLY A 85 -11.63 3.01 -3.74
C GLY A 85 -12.24 4.40 -3.46
N ASP A 86 -11.83 5.47 -4.14
CA ASP A 86 -12.32 6.85 -3.91
C ASP A 86 -12.51 7.67 -5.22
N SER A 87 -12.08 7.16 -6.38
CA SER A 87 -11.95 7.96 -7.61
C SER A 87 -13.02 7.73 -8.69
N HIS A 88 -14.29 7.51 -8.34
CA HIS A 88 -15.36 7.50 -9.35
C HIS A 88 -15.81 8.89 -9.84
N LYS A 89 -15.17 9.98 -9.43
CA LYS A 89 -15.65 11.34 -9.79
C LYS A 89 -14.65 12.28 -10.48
N LEU A 90 -13.35 11.96 -10.53
CA LEU A 90 -12.34 12.95 -10.98
C LEU A 90 -11.77 12.75 -12.40
N LEU A 91 -12.21 11.72 -13.14
CA LEU A 91 -11.82 11.50 -14.54
C LEU A 91 -12.95 11.79 -15.54
N GLN A 92 -13.85 12.73 -15.22
CA GLN A 92 -14.65 13.38 -16.25
C GLN A 92 -13.73 14.28 -17.08
N ARG A 93 -13.05 13.70 -18.07
CA ARG A 93 -12.40 14.43 -19.16
C ARG A 93 -13.48 15.28 -19.84
N PRO A 94 -13.34 16.61 -19.94
CA PRO A 94 -14.26 17.40 -20.74
C PRO A 94 -14.09 17.00 -22.22
N PRO A 95 -15.18 16.85 -22.99
CA PRO A 95 -15.07 16.61 -24.42
C PRO A 95 -14.45 17.85 -25.07
N SER A 96 -13.25 17.69 -25.63
CA SER A 96 -12.63 18.69 -26.52
C SER A 96 -13.45 18.78 -27.80
N ASN A 97 -14.37 19.74 -27.85
CA ASN A 97 -15.09 20.10 -29.06
C ASN A 97 -14.16 20.96 -29.94
N ARG A 98 -13.38 20.32 -30.82
CA ARG A 98 -12.56 21.02 -31.83
C ARG A 98 -13.31 20.96 -33.17
N PRO A 99 -13.72 22.09 -33.77
CA PRO A 99 -14.36 22.05 -35.08
C PRO A 99 -13.33 21.69 -36.17
N PRO A 100 -13.73 20.97 -37.24
CA PRO A 100 -12.83 20.70 -38.35
C PRO A 100 -12.60 21.98 -39.17
N ILE A 101 -11.32 22.29 -39.37
CA ILE A 101 -10.85 23.23 -40.37
C ILE A 101 -11.20 22.69 -41.76
N THR A 102 -11.97 23.45 -42.53
CA THR A 102 -12.16 23.20 -43.97
C THR A 102 -11.22 24.12 -44.74
N ALA A 103 -10.34 23.53 -45.53
CA ALA A 103 -9.53 24.14 -46.58
C ALA A 103 -9.29 23.01 -47.58
N GLY A 104 -9.60 23.07 -48.88
CA GLY A 104 -10.17 24.07 -49.78
C GLY A 104 -10.09 23.47 -51.20
N LEU A 105 -10.59 24.22 -52.19
CA LEU A 105 -10.55 24.02 -53.66
C LEU A 105 -11.66 23.15 -54.26
#